data_AF-A0A1D6EKP8-F1
#
_entry.id   AF-A0A1D6EKP8-F1
#
_cell.length_a   1.000
_cell.length_b   1.000
_cell.length_c   1.000
_cell.angle_alpha   90.00
_cell.angle_beta   90.00
_cell.angle_gamma   90.00
#
_symmetry.space_group_name_H-M   'P 1'
#
loop_
_entity.id
_entity.type
_entity.pdbx_description
1 polymer ?
#
loop_
_entity_poly.entity_id
_entity_poly.type
_entity_poly.pdbx_seq_one_letter_code
_entity_poly.pdbx_strand_id
1 'polypeptide(L)'
;MQLGSMLIILIQRNLLFSNIIPLDGCCCIAVNGDLVGQGSQFSLKDVEVLDALVDLDAVSSYRASVSSFREQASHKTNVPFVKVPYKLCQPFRSGMVPTSPVEIMYHCPEEEIAFGPSCWLWDYLRRSQASGFLLPLSGGADSSSVAAIVGCMCQLVIKDIEKGDEQVKADALRIGQYKDGAIPMDSRELAKRLFYTVYMGTENSSEDTRSRAKRLAEEIGSFHLNVPIDSIVSAFLSLFETLTGKRPRYKFFLIPLNSMPCIFLL
;
A
#
# COMPACT_ATOMS: atom_id res chain seq x y z
N MET A 1 -12.51 38.66 -28.52
CA MET A 1 -12.67 37.60 -27.50
C MET A 1 -12.05 36.32 -28.02
N GLN A 2 -10.75 36.10 -27.79
CA GLN A 2 -10.17 34.76 -27.87
C GLN A 2 -10.27 34.16 -26.47
N LEU A 3 -11.49 33.80 -26.07
CA LEU A 3 -11.67 32.93 -24.91
C LEU A 3 -11.24 31.55 -25.38
N GLY A 4 -10.30 30.93 -24.68
CA GLY A 4 -9.75 29.65 -25.09
C GLY A 4 -8.31 29.57 -24.67
N SER A 5 -8.06 29.75 -23.38
CA SER A 5 -6.81 29.37 -22.78
C SER A 5 -7.10 28.17 -21.87
N MET A 6 -6.57 27.01 -22.25
CA MET A 6 -6.95 25.73 -21.64
C MET A 6 -5.75 24.80 -21.60
N LEU A 7 -5.35 24.39 -20.40
CA LEU A 7 -4.21 23.50 -20.20
C LEU A 7 -4.67 22.22 -19.52
N ILE A 8 -4.42 21.09 -20.18
CA ILE A 8 -4.50 19.76 -19.57
C ILE A 8 -3.11 19.45 -18.98
N ILE A 9 -3.05 19.28 -17.66
CA ILE A 9 -1.85 18.79 -16.96
C ILE A 9 -2.03 17.28 -16.83
N LEU A 10 -1.01 16.49 -17.19
CA LEU A 10 -0.99 15.03 -16.97
C LEU A 10 0.15 14.72 -16.01
N ILE A 11 -0.16 14.14 -14.86
CA ILE A 11 0.86 13.65 -13.92
C ILE A 11 0.81 12.13 -13.96
N GLN A 12 1.90 11.51 -14.43
CA GLN A 12 2.06 10.06 -14.50
C GLN A 12 2.89 9.57 -13.30
N ARG A 13 2.38 8.57 -12.58
CA ARG A 13 3.13 7.86 -11.53
C ARG A 13 3.98 6.74 -12.14
N ASN A 14 5.23 6.64 -11.71
CA ASN A 14 6.07 5.44 -11.86
C ASN A 14 6.59 5.08 -10.47
N LEU A 15 6.09 3.99 -9.88
CA LEU A 15 6.66 3.45 -8.64
C LEU A 15 8.06 2.88 -8.95
N LEU A 16 9.09 3.70 -8.68
CA LEU A 16 10.49 3.33 -8.78
C LEU A 16 10.84 2.33 -7.67
N PHE A 17 11.09 1.10 -8.08
CA PHE A 17 11.51 0.02 -7.21
C PHE A 17 13.00 0.16 -6.93
N SER A 18 13.37 0.54 -5.70
CA SER A 18 14.67 0.15 -5.15
C SER A 18 14.85 0.31 -3.64
N ASN A 19 13.89 0.82 -2.86
CA ASN A 19 14.08 1.08 -1.43
C ASN A 19 12.87 0.65 -0.59
N ILE A 20 13.08 0.47 0.72
CA ILE A 20 12.10 0.11 1.79
C ILE A 20 10.97 1.15 1.94
N ILE A 21 10.97 2.22 1.13
CA ILE A 21 10.10 3.39 1.29
C ILE A 21 8.91 3.27 0.33
N PRO A 22 7.67 3.07 0.83
CA PRO A 22 6.48 3.21 0.01
C PRO A 22 6.28 4.69 -0.36
N LEU A 23 5.93 4.95 -1.63
CA LEU A 23 5.57 6.27 -2.10
C LEU A 23 4.05 6.35 -2.25
N ASP A 24 3.47 7.38 -1.66
CA ASP A 24 2.03 7.64 -1.57
C ASP A 24 1.45 8.36 -2.80
N GLY A 25 2.27 8.66 -3.81
CA GLY A 25 1.84 8.89 -5.20
C GLY A 25 0.76 9.97 -5.46
N CYS A 26 0.41 10.78 -4.46
CA CYS A 26 -0.72 11.69 -4.49
C CYS A 26 -0.44 12.86 -5.46
N CYS A 27 -0.86 12.71 -6.71
CA CYS A 27 -0.77 13.78 -7.70
C CYS A 27 -1.90 14.78 -7.48
N CYS A 28 -1.61 16.07 -7.66
CA CYS A 28 -2.62 17.11 -7.50
C CYS A 28 -2.48 18.20 -8.56
N ILE A 29 -3.61 18.80 -8.90
CA ILE A 29 -3.68 19.99 -9.75
C ILE A 29 -4.30 21.10 -8.91
N ALA A 30 -3.58 22.19 -8.73
CA ALA A 30 -4.03 23.36 -8.00
C ALA A 30 -3.99 24.62 -8.88
N VAL A 31 -5.04 25.44 -8.80
CA VAL A 31 -5.20 26.66 -9.58
C VAL A 31 -5.65 27.79 -8.64
N ASN A 32 -4.89 28.88 -8.59
CA ASN A 32 -5.19 30.08 -7.79
C ASN A 32 -5.45 29.84 -6.28
N GLY A 33 -4.96 28.73 -5.73
CA GLY A 33 -5.15 28.36 -4.32
C GLY A 33 -6.20 27.26 -4.11
N ASP A 34 -7.00 26.95 -5.14
CA ASP A 34 -7.99 25.88 -5.10
C ASP A 34 -7.42 24.60 -5.68
N LEU A 35 -7.73 23.46 -5.06
CA LEU A 35 -7.46 22.13 -5.60
C LEU A 35 -8.54 21.82 -6.65
N VAL A 36 -8.16 21.48 -7.88
CA VAL A 36 -9.10 21.13 -8.98
C VAL A 36 -9.01 19.68 -9.40
N GLY A 37 -7.97 18.97 -8.96
CA GLY A 37 -7.85 17.53 -9.15
C GLY A 37 -6.92 16.94 -8.10
N GLN A 38 -7.29 15.76 -7.61
CA GLN A 38 -6.51 14.98 -6.66
C GLN A 38 -6.54 13.51 -7.12
N GLY A 39 -5.34 12.93 -7.29
CA GLY A 39 -5.16 11.51 -7.56
C GLY A 39 -5.25 10.68 -6.29
N SER A 40 -5.29 9.37 -6.46
CA SER A 40 -5.34 8.44 -5.34
C SER A 40 -4.02 8.38 -4.57
N GLN A 41 -4.08 8.43 -3.23
CA GLN A 41 -2.89 8.28 -2.38
C GLN A 41 -2.42 6.80 -2.36
N PHE A 42 -3.34 5.85 -2.14
CA PHE A 42 -3.03 4.42 -2.14
C PHE A 42 -3.83 3.70 -3.23
N SER A 43 -3.13 3.20 -4.23
CA SER A 43 -3.73 2.57 -5.41
C SER A 43 -2.81 1.51 -5.99
N LEU A 44 -3.41 0.40 -6.44
CA LEU A 44 -2.70 -0.72 -7.06
C LEU A 44 -2.46 -0.49 -8.56
N LYS A 45 -2.99 0.61 -9.12
CA LYS A 45 -2.76 1.00 -10.50
C LYS A 45 -1.30 1.34 -10.73
N ASP A 46 -0.71 0.74 -11.77
CA ASP A 46 0.65 1.07 -12.18
C ASP A 46 0.73 2.51 -12.70
N VAL A 47 -0.30 2.95 -13.44
CA VAL A 47 -0.40 4.31 -13.99
C VAL A 47 -1.75 4.92 -13.62
N GLU A 48 -1.68 6.07 -12.95
CA GLU A 48 -2.81 6.98 -12.79
C GLU A 48 -2.49 8.28 -13.53
N VAL A 49 -3.50 8.82 -14.19
CA VAL A 49 -3.43 10.06 -14.96
C VAL A 49 -4.54 10.97 -14.47
N LEU A 50 -4.16 12.15 -14.01
CA LEU A 50 -5.07 13.19 -13.60
C LEU A 50 -5.00 14.33 -14.61
N ASP A 51 -6.15 14.82 -15.07
CA ASP A 51 -6.29 15.98 -15.93
C ASP A 51 -7.29 17.01 -15.38
N ALA A 52 -7.14 18.27 -15.82
CA ALA A 52 -8.03 19.35 -15.46
C ALA A 52 -8.14 20.37 -16.61
N LEU A 53 -9.28 21.05 -16.66
CA LEU A 53 -9.55 22.14 -17.58
C LEU A 53 -9.33 23.47 -16.86
N VAL A 54 -8.32 24.25 -17.29
CA VAL A 54 -7.95 25.50 -16.59
C VAL A 54 -8.01 26.71 -17.53
N ASP A 55 -8.75 27.74 -17.13
CA ASP A 55 -8.76 29.04 -17.81
C ASP A 55 -7.53 29.89 -17.43
N LEU A 56 -6.62 30.15 -18.39
CA LEU A 56 -5.42 30.94 -18.13
C LEU A 56 -5.72 32.45 -18.06
N ASP A 57 -6.81 32.92 -18.64
CA ASP A 57 -7.22 34.34 -18.55
C ASP A 57 -7.66 34.66 -17.12
N ALA A 58 -8.29 33.71 -16.43
CA ALA A 58 -8.59 33.79 -15.01
C ALA A 58 -7.32 33.80 -14.15
N VAL A 59 -6.31 32.98 -14.48
CA VAL A 59 -5.01 32.97 -13.78
C VAL A 59 -4.27 34.31 -13.98
N SER A 60 -4.25 34.83 -15.21
CA SER A 60 -3.65 36.12 -15.53
C SER A 60 -4.34 37.26 -14.77
N SER A 61 -5.66 37.25 -14.75
CA SER A 61 -6.49 38.23 -14.05
C SER A 61 -6.29 38.19 -12.52
N TYR A 62 -6.21 36.98 -11.94
CA TYR A 62 -5.91 36.79 -10.52
C TYR A 62 -4.52 37.31 -10.14
N ARG A 63 -3.50 37.06 -10.98
CA ARG A 63 -2.15 37.61 -10.73
C ARG A 63 -2.10 39.13 -10.84
N ALA A 64 -2.87 39.71 -11.76
CA ALA A 64 -2.94 41.16 -11.94
C ALA A 64 -3.63 41.87 -10.76
N SER A 65 -4.60 41.22 -10.11
CA SER A 65 -5.32 41.79 -8.97
C SER A 65 -4.47 41.86 -7.69
N VAL A 66 -3.43 41.02 -7.57
CA VAL A 66 -2.53 40.99 -6.41
C VAL A 66 -1.33 41.91 -6.62
N SER A 67 -1.27 43.02 -5.88
CA SER A 67 -0.21 44.04 -6.02
C SER A 67 1.19 43.53 -5.66
N SER A 68 1.30 42.68 -4.65
CA SER A 68 2.59 42.15 -4.17
C SER A 68 3.30 41.26 -5.20
N PHE A 69 2.56 40.52 -6.03
CA PHE A 69 3.15 39.71 -7.10
C PHE A 69 3.82 40.56 -8.19
N ARG A 70 3.26 41.74 -8.49
CA ARG A 70 3.83 42.66 -9.48
C ARG A 70 5.15 43.26 -8.99
N GLU A 71 5.19 43.66 -7.73
CA GLU A 71 6.39 44.19 -7.09
C GLU A 71 7.51 43.14 -7.07
N GLN A 72 7.22 41.90 -6.65
CA GLN A 72 8.20 40.82 -6.64
C GLN A 72 8.70 40.46 -8.06
N ALA A 73 7.83 40.52 -9.06
CA ALA A 73 8.19 40.25 -10.45
C ALA A 73 9.12 41.33 -11.02
N SER A 74 8.95 42.61 -10.65
CA SER A 74 9.85 43.69 -11.12
C SER A 74 11.29 43.57 -10.60
N HIS A 75 11.49 42.87 -9.48
CA HIS A 75 12.83 42.62 -8.92
C HIS A 75 13.53 41.39 -9.52
N LYS A 76 12.86 40.59 -10.36
CA LYS A 76 13.46 39.40 -11.00
C LYS A 76 14.05 39.70 -12.38
N THR A 77 15.20 39.09 -12.64
CA THR A 77 15.87 39.09 -13.95
C THR A 77 15.15 38.19 -14.96
N ASN A 78 15.42 38.40 -16.26
CA ASN A 78 14.81 37.65 -17.36
C ASN A 78 14.93 36.13 -17.18
N VAL A 79 13.78 35.45 -17.23
CA VAL A 79 13.69 33.99 -17.24
C VAL A 79 14.08 33.51 -18.65
N PRO A 80 15.01 32.53 -18.80
CA PRO A 80 15.33 31.97 -20.10
C PRO A 80 14.07 31.31 -20.70
N PHE A 81 13.78 31.61 -21.96
CA PHE A 81 12.62 31.07 -22.66
C PHE A 81 13.04 30.34 -23.94
N VAL A 82 12.36 29.23 -24.23
CA VAL A 82 12.49 28.49 -25.48
C VAL A 82 11.22 28.74 -26.30
N LYS A 83 11.36 29.31 -27.50
CA LYS A 83 10.22 29.49 -28.40
C LYS A 83 9.86 28.14 -29.03
N VAL A 84 8.66 27.66 -28.72
CA VAL A 84 8.11 26.43 -29.31
C VAL A 84 6.96 26.81 -30.24
N PRO A 85 6.93 26.37 -31.51
CA PRO A 85 5.85 26.64 -32.44
C PRO A 85 4.62 25.74 -32.17
N TYR A 86 4.13 25.75 -30.93
CA TYR A 86 3.00 24.93 -30.47
C TYR A 86 2.03 25.76 -29.64
N LYS A 87 0.72 25.53 -29.83
CA LYS A 87 -0.35 26.15 -29.04
C LYS A 87 -0.88 25.14 -28.05
N LEU A 88 -0.68 25.40 -26.75
CA LEU A 88 -1.20 24.55 -25.67
C LEU A 88 -2.73 24.62 -25.58
N CYS A 89 -3.30 25.79 -25.86
CA CYS A 89 -4.72 26.05 -25.68
C CYS A 89 -5.56 25.54 -26.85
N GLN A 90 -6.70 24.95 -26.52
CA GLN A 90 -7.71 24.57 -27.51
C GLN A 90 -8.66 25.74 -27.80
N PRO A 91 -9.18 25.87 -29.05
CA PRO A 91 -10.24 26.82 -29.35
C PRO A 91 -11.48 26.53 -28.50
N PHE A 92 -12.11 27.58 -27.96
CA PHE A 92 -13.34 27.42 -27.18
C PHE A 92 -14.45 26.76 -28.01
N ARG A 93 -15.12 25.79 -27.39
CA ARG A 93 -16.29 25.08 -27.90
C ARG A 93 -17.42 25.20 -26.88
N SER A 94 -18.65 25.25 -27.36
CA SER A 94 -19.83 25.24 -26.50
C SER A 94 -19.82 23.99 -25.62
N GLY A 95 -20.00 24.15 -24.31
CA GLY A 95 -19.94 23.08 -23.31
C GLY A 95 -18.58 22.92 -22.60
N MET A 96 -17.54 23.67 -22.98
CA MET A 96 -16.27 23.68 -22.24
C MET A 96 -16.40 24.56 -20.99
N VAL A 97 -16.31 23.94 -19.82
CA VAL A 97 -16.36 24.61 -18.50
C VAL A 97 -15.10 24.25 -17.73
N PRO A 98 -14.39 25.24 -17.13
CA PRO A 98 -13.25 24.96 -16.26
C PRO A 98 -13.58 23.94 -15.18
N THR A 99 -12.63 23.09 -14.81
CA THR A 99 -12.81 22.10 -13.75
C THR A 99 -13.10 22.82 -12.43
N SER A 100 -14.17 22.41 -11.77
CA SER A 100 -14.57 22.97 -10.47
C SER A 100 -13.58 22.56 -9.38
N PRO A 101 -13.38 23.41 -8.35
CA PRO A 101 -12.64 23.02 -7.16
C PRO A 101 -13.19 21.76 -6.50
N VAL A 102 -12.30 20.98 -5.90
CA VAL A 102 -12.56 19.74 -5.17
C VAL A 102 -12.01 19.90 -3.75
N GLU A 103 -12.75 19.41 -2.76
CA GLU A 103 -12.25 19.37 -1.38
C GLU A 103 -11.10 18.36 -1.25
N ILE A 104 -10.06 18.75 -0.51
CA ILE A 104 -8.92 17.87 -0.26
C ILE A 104 -9.37 16.73 0.65
N MET A 105 -9.28 15.50 0.15
CA MET A 105 -9.52 14.31 0.94
C MET A 105 -8.22 13.87 1.61
N TYR A 106 -8.26 13.74 2.94
CA TYR A 106 -7.18 13.15 3.73
C TYR A 106 -7.64 11.83 4.32
N HIS A 107 -6.77 10.82 4.26
CA HIS A 107 -6.97 9.60 5.00
C HIS A 107 -6.72 9.83 6.49
N CYS A 108 -7.46 9.12 7.35
CA CYS A 108 -7.12 9.11 8.77
C CYS A 108 -5.85 8.24 8.99
N PRO A 109 -5.11 8.44 10.10
CA PRO A 109 -3.89 7.67 10.35
C PRO A 109 -4.09 6.15 10.27
N GLU A 110 -5.24 5.64 10.71
CA GLU A 110 -5.58 4.22 10.66
C GLU A 110 -5.76 3.72 9.21
N GLU A 111 -6.36 4.53 8.34
CA GLU A 111 -6.49 4.24 6.92
C GLU A 111 -5.13 4.26 6.21
N GLU A 112 -4.26 5.22 6.55
CA GLU A 112 -2.89 5.26 5.99
C GLU A 112 -2.08 4.02 6.38
N ILE A 113 -2.19 3.58 7.65
CA ILE A 113 -1.57 2.35 8.16
C ILE A 113 -2.16 1.11 7.49
N ALA A 114 -3.44 1.11 7.14
CA ALA A 114 -4.06 0.01 6.44
C ALA A 114 -3.64 -0.04 4.96
N PHE A 115 -3.78 1.06 4.23
CA PHE A 115 -3.64 1.09 2.77
C PHE A 115 -2.19 1.17 2.29
N GLY A 116 -1.34 1.98 2.94
CA GLY A 116 0.06 2.16 2.50
C GLY A 116 0.84 0.85 2.50
N PRO A 117 0.97 0.17 3.66
CA PRO A 117 1.60 -1.15 3.76
C PRO A 117 0.92 -2.21 2.89
N SER A 118 -0.40 -2.16 2.70
CA SER A 118 -1.11 -3.10 1.84
C SER A 118 -0.71 -2.98 0.37
N CYS A 119 -0.69 -1.75 -0.18
CA CYS A 119 -0.22 -1.52 -1.54
C CYS A 119 1.25 -1.92 -1.71
N TRP A 120 2.07 -1.65 -0.70
CA TRP A 120 3.48 -2.05 -0.71
C TRP A 120 3.66 -3.57 -0.72
N LEU A 121 2.94 -4.31 0.12
CA LEU A 121 2.99 -5.77 0.14
C LEU A 121 2.51 -6.38 -1.18
N TRP A 122 1.47 -5.82 -1.80
CA TRP A 122 1.02 -6.26 -3.12
C TRP A 122 2.10 -6.09 -4.18
N ASP A 123 2.71 -4.91 -4.23
CA ASP A 123 3.80 -4.61 -5.15
C ASP A 123 5.02 -5.50 -4.92
N TYR A 124 5.35 -5.75 -3.65
CA TYR A 124 6.41 -6.65 -3.27
C TYR A 124 6.12 -8.08 -3.74
N LEU A 125 4.91 -8.58 -3.52
CA LEU A 125 4.50 -9.94 -3.90
C LEU A 125 4.53 -10.13 -5.42
N ARG A 126 3.90 -9.21 -6.18
CA ARG A 126 3.83 -9.35 -7.65
C ARG A 126 5.19 -9.26 -8.32
N ARG A 127 6.12 -8.46 -7.79
CA ARG A 127 7.46 -8.23 -8.38
C ARG A 127 8.50 -9.24 -7.90
N SER A 128 8.42 -9.72 -6.66
CA SER A 128 9.30 -10.77 -6.14
C SER A 128 9.05 -12.14 -6.77
N GLN A 129 7.90 -12.32 -7.44
CA GLN A 129 7.44 -13.60 -7.97
C GLN A 129 7.21 -14.67 -6.90
N ALA A 130 7.14 -14.28 -5.63
CA ALA A 130 6.76 -15.18 -4.55
C ALA A 130 5.29 -15.63 -4.69
N SER A 131 4.96 -16.78 -4.10
CA SER A 131 3.61 -17.37 -4.15
C SER A 131 2.69 -16.94 -3.01
N GLY A 132 3.20 -16.17 -2.05
CA GLY A 132 2.44 -15.72 -0.89
C GLY A 132 3.31 -15.30 0.28
N PHE A 133 2.68 -15.16 1.44
CA PHE A 133 3.27 -14.78 2.71
C PHE A 133 3.10 -15.88 3.75
N LEU A 134 4.10 -16.02 4.61
CA LEU A 134 4.05 -16.85 5.81
C LEU A 134 4.19 -15.94 7.03
N LEU A 135 3.22 -15.98 7.95
CA LEU A 135 3.24 -15.19 9.18
C LEU A 135 3.10 -16.09 10.42
N PRO A 136 4.10 -16.09 11.32
CA PRO A 136 3.92 -16.56 12.68
C PRO A 136 2.89 -15.71 13.41
N LEU A 137 1.69 -16.26 13.62
CA LEU A 137 0.57 -15.55 14.22
C LEU A 137 0.44 -15.96 15.68
N SER A 138 0.82 -15.08 16.61
CA SER A 138 0.84 -15.37 18.05
C SER A 138 -0.48 -15.08 18.76
N GLY A 139 -1.41 -14.37 18.10
CA GLY A 139 -2.62 -13.85 18.75
C GLY A 139 -2.37 -12.62 19.64
N GLY A 140 -1.17 -12.03 19.54
CA GLY A 140 -0.84 -10.70 20.06
C GLY A 140 -1.10 -9.59 19.05
N ALA A 141 -1.11 -8.33 19.52
CA ALA A 141 -1.48 -7.16 18.72
C ALA A 141 -0.61 -7.01 17.45
N ASP A 142 0.72 -7.09 17.56
CA ASP A 142 1.62 -6.83 16.44
C ASP A 142 1.41 -7.81 15.27
N SER A 143 1.42 -9.12 15.57
CA SER A 143 1.15 -10.15 14.54
C SER A 143 -0.27 -10.04 13.98
N SER A 144 -1.22 -9.58 14.80
CA SER A 144 -2.60 -9.36 14.34
C SER A 144 -2.71 -8.16 13.41
N SER A 145 -1.97 -7.08 13.67
CA SER A 145 -1.89 -5.91 12.80
C SER A 145 -1.30 -6.27 11.45
N VAL A 146 -0.22 -7.06 11.41
CA VAL A 146 0.36 -7.54 10.14
C VAL A 146 -0.64 -8.41 9.38
N ALA A 147 -1.34 -9.31 10.06
CA ALA A 147 -2.38 -10.12 9.44
C ALA A 147 -3.52 -9.26 8.87
N ALA A 148 -3.96 -8.23 9.61
CA ALA A 148 -4.99 -7.30 9.17
C ALA A 148 -4.57 -6.52 7.91
N ILE A 149 -3.30 -6.10 7.82
CA ILE A 149 -2.76 -5.45 6.61
C ILE A 149 -2.83 -6.41 5.41
N VAL A 150 -2.42 -7.67 5.56
CA VAL A 150 -2.53 -8.66 4.46
C VAL A 150 -4.00 -8.90 4.07
N GLY A 151 -4.91 -8.91 5.04
CA GLY A 151 -6.35 -8.96 4.79
C GLY A 151 -6.85 -7.74 4.00
N CYS A 152 -6.44 -6.54 4.38
CA CYS A 152 -6.77 -5.29 3.69
C CYS A 152 -6.21 -5.28 2.25
N MET A 153 -4.97 -5.74 2.05
CA MET A 153 -4.38 -5.94 0.72
C MET A 153 -5.27 -6.83 -0.16
N CYS A 154 -5.72 -7.98 0.34
CA CYS A 154 -6.60 -8.86 -0.42
C CYS A 154 -7.93 -8.17 -0.79
N GLN A 155 -8.50 -7.38 0.11
CA GLN A 155 -9.73 -6.60 -0.17
C GLN A 155 -9.50 -5.53 -1.25
N LEU A 156 -8.39 -4.81 -1.19
CA LEU A 156 -8.04 -3.81 -2.22
C LEU A 156 -7.88 -4.45 -3.60
N VAL A 157 -7.24 -5.62 -3.67
CA VAL A 157 -7.07 -6.37 -4.92
C VAL A 157 -8.43 -6.73 -5.53
N ILE A 158 -9.34 -7.33 -4.74
CA ILE A 158 -10.68 -7.66 -5.23
C ILE A 158 -11.43 -6.40 -5.67
N LYS A 159 -11.37 -5.33 -4.88
CA LYS A 159 -12.02 -4.05 -5.20
C LYS A 159 -11.53 -3.45 -6.52
N ASP A 160 -10.23 -3.55 -6.84
CA ASP A 160 -9.69 -3.04 -8.09
C ASP A 160 -9.98 -3.98 -9.28
N ILE A 161 -10.08 -5.29 -9.05
CA ILE A 161 -10.59 -6.25 -10.04
C ILE A 161 -12.05 -5.95 -10.40
N GLU A 162 -12.90 -5.66 -9.41
CA GLU A 162 -14.30 -5.27 -9.61
C GLU A 162 -14.45 -3.95 -10.40
N LYS A 163 -13.49 -3.02 -10.24
CA LYS A 163 -13.43 -1.79 -11.04
C LYS A 163 -12.94 -2.02 -12.47
N GLY A 164 -12.52 -3.23 -12.83
CA GLY A 164 -12.04 -3.58 -14.16
C GLY A 164 -10.56 -3.33 -14.39
N ASP A 165 -9.72 -3.35 -13.34
CA ASP A 165 -8.27 -3.29 -13.52
C ASP A 165 -7.73 -4.64 -14.03
N GLU A 166 -7.50 -4.72 -15.33
CA GLU A 166 -7.03 -5.94 -15.99
C GLU A 166 -5.62 -6.34 -15.56
N GLN A 167 -4.77 -5.39 -15.13
CA GLN A 167 -3.42 -5.71 -14.69
C GLN A 167 -3.43 -6.33 -13.30
N VAL A 168 -4.13 -5.72 -12.35
CA VAL A 168 -4.31 -6.28 -10.99
C VAL A 168 -4.96 -7.66 -11.08
N LYS A 169 -5.95 -7.83 -11.96
CA LYS A 169 -6.57 -9.12 -12.26
C LYS A 169 -5.58 -10.14 -12.79
N ALA A 170 -4.78 -9.79 -13.80
CA ALA A 170 -3.76 -10.69 -14.35
C ALA A 170 -2.73 -11.11 -13.30
N ASP A 171 -2.28 -10.18 -12.45
CA ASP A 171 -1.37 -10.47 -11.35
C ASP A 171 -2.01 -11.36 -10.28
N ALA A 172 -3.26 -11.11 -9.89
CA ALA A 172 -3.99 -11.94 -8.93
C ALA A 172 -4.21 -13.37 -9.44
N LEU A 173 -4.54 -13.52 -10.73
CA LEU A 173 -4.67 -14.83 -11.38
C LEU A 173 -3.35 -15.60 -11.35
N ARG A 174 -2.25 -14.92 -11.68
CA ARG A 174 -0.89 -15.49 -11.72
C ARG A 174 -0.42 -15.92 -10.33
N ILE A 175 -0.46 -15.01 -9.36
CA ILE A 175 0.10 -15.25 -8.02
C ILE A 175 -0.78 -16.27 -7.27
N GLY A 176 -2.11 -16.14 -7.37
CA GLY A 176 -3.05 -17.09 -6.78
C GLY A 176 -3.18 -18.42 -7.54
N GLN A 177 -2.44 -18.61 -8.63
CA GLN A 177 -2.43 -19.83 -9.44
C GLN A 177 -3.85 -20.31 -9.82
N TYR A 178 -4.71 -19.38 -10.22
CA TYR A 178 -6.06 -19.72 -10.67
C TYR A 178 -6.00 -20.47 -11.99
N LYS A 179 -6.82 -21.51 -12.12
CA LYS A 179 -6.91 -22.37 -13.31
C LYS A 179 -8.27 -22.19 -13.98
N ASP A 180 -8.35 -22.57 -15.25
CA ASP A 180 -9.61 -22.73 -16.00
C ASP A 180 -10.50 -21.47 -16.07
N GLY A 181 -9.88 -20.29 -16.05
CA GLY A 181 -10.59 -19.02 -16.14
C GLY A 181 -11.32 -18.60 -14.86
N ALA A 182 -11.07 -19.26 -13.72
CA ALA A 182 -11.57 -18.82 -12.43
C ALA A 182 -10.97 -17.46 -12.05
N ILE A 183 -11.81 -16.54 -11.60
CA ILE A 183 -11.40 -15.19 -11.18
C ILE A 183 -11.60 -15.06 -9.67
N PRO A 184 -10.63 -14.49 -8.92
CA PRO A 184 -10.82 -14.19 -7.51
C PRO A 184 -11.95 -13.16 -7.35
N MET A 185 -13.02 -13.56 -6.67
CA MET A 185 -14.18 -12.70 -6.37
C MET A 185 -14.33 -12.42 -4.86
N ASP A 186 -13.66 -13.21 -4.02
CA ASP A 186 -13.74 -13.07 -2.57
C ASP A 186 -12.34 -12.86 -1.98
N SER A 187 -12.21 -11.85 -1.12
CA SER A 187 -10.93 -11.51 -0.50
C SER A 187 -10.43 -12.63 0.41
N ARG A 188 -11.33 -13.39 1.04
CA ARG A 188 -10.93 -14.49 1.92
C ARG A 188 -10.41 -15.68 1.13
N GLU A 189 -11.00 -15.97 -0.02
CA GLU A 189 -10.50 -17.03 -0.92
C GLU A 189 -9.13 -16.68 -1.50
N LEU A 190 -8.92 -15.42 -1.90
CA LEU A 190 -7.61 -14.93 -2.30
C LEU A 190 -6.60 -15.04 -1.14
N ALA A 191 -6.98 -14.59 0.06
CA ALA A 191 -6.14 -14.70 1.26
C ALA A 191 -5.78 -16.16 1.58
N LYS A 192 -6.70 -17.11 1.38
CA LYS A 192 -6.44 -18.54 1.63
C LYS A 192 -5.30 -19.10 0.79
N ARG A 193 -5.11 -18.58 -0.42
CA ARG A 193 -4.05 -19.00 -1.34
C ARG A 193 -2.74 -18.27 -1.08
N LEU A 194 -2.83 -16.99 -0.73
CA LEU A 194 -1.67 -16.11 -0.63
C LEU A 194 -1.12 -16.01 0.78
N PHE A 195 -1.88 -16.36 1.81
CA PHE A 195 -1.54 -16.06 3.19
C PHE A 195 -1.61 -17.29 4.08
N TYR A 196 -0.43 -17.73 4.52
CA TYR A 196 -0.25 -18.83 5.44
C TYR A 196 0.06 -18.28 6.82
N THR A 197 -0.72 -18.67 7.82
CA THR A 197 -0.50 -18.27 9.21
C THR A 197 -0.14 -19.49 10.05
N VAL A 198 0.83 -19.35 10.95
CA VAL A 198 1.26 -20.45 11.82
C VAL A 198 1.23 -20.00 13.27
N TYR A 199 0.40 -20.64 14.09
CA TYR A 199 0.50 -20.51 15.54
C TYR A 199 1.49 -21.57 16.07
N MET A 200 2.59 -21.10 16.64
CA MET A 200 3.64 -21.93 17.23
C MET A 200 3.49 -21.94 18.76
N GLY A 201 2.67 -22.86 19.25
CA GLY A 201 2.37 -23.00 20.68
C GLY A 201 3.45 -23.77 21.43
N THR A 202 3.66 -23.38 22.69
CA THR A 202 4.47 -24.10 23.69
C THR A 202 3.61 -24.48 24.90
N GLU A 203 4.13 -25.30 25.81
CA GLU A 203 3.49 -25.67 27.09
C GLU A 203 3.07 -24.44 27.94
N ASN A 204 3.74 -23.30 27.76
CA ASN A 204 3.43 -22.06 28.48
C ASN A 204 2.41 -21.17 27.74
N SER A 205 1.93 -21.58 26.57
CA SER A 205 1.03 -20.77 25.75
C SER A 205 -0.41 -20.91 26.22
N SER A 206 -1.12 -19.79 26.34
CA SER A 206 -2.51 -19.80 26.80
C SER A 206 -3.48 -20.17 25.67
N GLU A 207 -4.51 -20.94 26.02
CA GLU A 207 -5.59 -21.30 25.08
C GLU A 207 -6.26 -20.06 24.46
N ASP A 208 -6.32 -18.95 25.21
CA ASP A 208 -6.85 -17.67 24.72
C ASP A 208 -6.05 -17.11 23.54
N THR A 209 -4.71 -17.16 23.57
CA THR A 209 -3.88 -16.65 22.47
C THR A 209 -4.04 -17.50 21.20
N ARG A 210 -4.12 -18.82 21.37
CA ARG A 210 -4.38 -19.77 20.30
C ARG A 210 -5.76 -19.55 19.67
N SER A 211 -6.78 -19.39 20.50
CA SER A 211 -8.15 -19.11 20.06
C SER A 211 -8.25 -17.79 19.30
N ARG A 212 -7.60 -16.73 19.79
CA ARG A 212 -7.53 -15.43 19.09
C ARG A 212 -6.86 -15.54 17.73
N ALA A 213 -5.70 -16.19 17.65
CA ALA A 213 -4.97 -16.38 16.40
C ALA A 213 -5.82 -17.14 15.38
N LYS A 214 -6.46 -18.23 15.81
CA LYS A 214 -7.35 -19.02 14.97
C LYS A 214 -8.54 -18.21 14.43
N ARG A 215 -9.24 -17.49 15.31
CA ARG A 215 -10.40 -16.66 14.92
C ARG A 215 -10.02 -15.58 13.92
N LEU A 216 -8.93 -14.86 14.17
CA LEU A 216 -8.45 -13.82 13.25
C LEU A 216 -8.06 -14.41 11.89
N ALA A 217 -7.38 -15.55 11.90
CA ALA A 217 -7.00 -16.25 10.68
C ALA A 217 -8.23 -16.69 9.86
N GLU A 218 -9.28 -17.17 10.52
CA GLU A 218 -10.57 -17.55 9.90
C GLU A 218 -11.33 -16.32 9.35
N GLU A 219 -11.33 -15.20 10.07
CA GLU A 219 -11.96 -13.94 9.64
C GLU A 219 -11.29 -13.38 8.38
N ILE A 220 -9.96 -13.40 8.32
CA ILE A 220 -9.19 -12.96 7.15
C ILE A 220 -9.30 -13.97 6.00
N GLY A 221 -9.45 -15.27 6.30
CA GLY A 221 -9.47 -16.36 5.32
C GLY A 221 -8.11 -17.01 5.07
N SER A 222 -7.09 -16.73 5.89
CA SER A 222 -5.75 -17.30 5.73
C SER A 222 -5.72 -18.82 5.94
N PHE A 223 -4.74 -19.50 5.34
CA PHE A 223 -4.48 -20.91 5.62
C PHE A 223 -3.76 -21.05 6.96
N HIS A 224 -4.51 -21.39 8.01
CA HIS A 224 -4.00 -21.44 9.38
C HIS A 224 -3.48 -22.82 9.78
N LEU A 225 -2.23 -22.86 10.25
CA LEU A 225 -1.60 -24.03 10.85
C LEU A 225 -1.40 -23.80 12.35
N ASN A 226 -1.64 -24.83 13.13
CA ASN A 226 -1.36 -24.84 14.56
C ASN A 226 -0.36 -25.95 14.86
N VAL A 227 0.86 -25.57 15.20
CA VAL A 227 2.00 -26.48 15.36
C VAL A 227 2.55 -26.36 16.78
N PRO A 228 2.40 -27.39 17.63
CA PRO A 228 3.08 -27.42 18.92
C PRO A 228 4.59 -27.64 18.70
N ILE A 229 5.43 -26.78 19.28
CA ILE A 229 6.89 -26.82 19.08
C ILE A 229 7.64 -27.46 20.27
N ASP A 230 6.92 -27.94 21.29
CA ASP A 230 7.51 -28.47 22.53
C ASP A 230 8.45 -29.66 22.29
N SER A 231 8.13 -30.52 21.33
CA SER A 231 8.98 -31.66 20.95
C SER A 231 10.33 -31.20 20.40
N ILE A 232 10.32 -30.14 19.58
CA ILE A 232 11.51 -29.55 18.99
C ILE A 232 12.33 -28.86 20.08
N VAL A 233 11.69 -28.04 20.92
CA VAL A 233 12.34 -27.36 22.05
C VAL A 233 12.99 -28.38 22.98
N SER A 234 12.30 -29.47 23.30
CA SER A 234 12.83 -30.55 24.14
C SER A 234 14.06 -31.21 23.52
N ALA A 235 14.06 -31.49 22.22
CA ALA A 235 15.20 -32.07 21.52
C ALA A 235 16.44 -31.14 21.57
N PHE A 236 16.24 -29.84 21.38
CA PHE A 236 17.32 -28.84 21.49
C PHE A 236 17.87 -28.75 22.92
N LEU A 237 17.01 -28.78 23.93
CA LEU A 237 17.45 -28.78 25.33
C LEU A 237 18.24 -30.03 25.69
N SER A 238 17.83 -31.21 25.21
CA SER A 238 18.55 -32.46 25.40
C SER A 238 19.93 -32.45 24.73
N LEU A 239 20.03 -31.92 23.51
CA LEU A 239 21.32 -31.78 22.82
C LEU A 239 22.26 -30.84 23.58
N PHE A 240 21.75 -29.69 24.04
CA PHE A 240 22.54 -28.73 24.81
C PHE A 240 23.04 -29.30 26.14
N GLU A 241 22.16 -30.03 26.86
CA GLU A 241 22.51 -30.73 28.11
C GLU A 241 23.61 -31.77 27.87
N THR A 242 23.52 -32.51 26.76
CA THR A 242 24.54 -33.51 26.37
C THR A 242 25.90 -32.88 26.09
N LEU A 243 25.94 -31.72 25.41
CA LEU A 243 27.20 -31.05 25.04
C LEU A 243 27.84 -30.27 26.18
N THR A 244 27.04 -29.66 27.05
CA THR A 244 27.54 -28.72 28.08
C THR A 244 27.51 -29.27 29.49
N GLY A 245 26.84 -30.40 29.72
CA GLY A 245 26.58 -30.95 31.05
C GLY A 245 25.66 -30.08 31.92
N LYS A 246 25.04 -29.03 31.34
CA LYS A 246 24.17 -28.08 32.06
C LYS A 246 22.83 -27.97 31.36
N ARG A 247 21.74 -28.06 32.13
CA ARG A 247 20.38 -27.87 31.64
C ARG A 247 19.88 -26.45 31.93
N PRO A 248 19.56 -25.64 30.90
CA PRO A 248 18.96 -24.33 31.08
C PRO A 248 17.63 -24.45 31.83
N ARG A 249 17.43 -23.64 32.87
CA ARG A 249 16.14 -23.52 33.58
C ARG A 249 15.57 -22.12 33.38
N TYR A 250 14.26 -22.07 33.13
CA TYR A 250 13.51 -20.83 32.81
C TYR A 250 13.70 -19.70 33.84
N LYS A 251 13.97 -20.04 35.11
CA LYS A 251 14.05 -19.09 36.23
C LYS A 251 15.36 -18.28 36.31
N PHE A 252 16.44 -18.68 35.64
CA PHE A 252 17.76 -18.06 35.78
C PHE A 252 18.45 -17.68 34.45
N PHE A 253 18.06 -18.30 33.33
CA PHE A 253 18.57 -17.98 31.99
C PHE A 253 17.40 -17.56 31.08
N LEU A 254 16.84 -16.39 31.36
CA LEU A 254 15.64 -15.88 30.68
C LEU A 254 15.91 -15.47 29.22
N ILE A 255 17.13 -15.03 28.91
CA ILE A 255 17.49 -14.53 27.58
C ILE A 255 17.67 -15.68 26.57
N PRO A 256 18.48 -16.73 26.80
CA PRO A 256 18.70 -17.77 25.79
C PRO A 256 17.46 -18.62 25.50
N LEU A 257 16.65 -18.91 26.53
CA LEU A 257 15.49 -19.80 26.42
C LEU A 257 14.31 -19.15 25.67
N ASN A 258 14.08 -17.85 25.84
CA ASN A 258 13.09 -17.12 25.06
C ASN A 258 13.57 -16.85 23.61
N SER A 259 14.87 -16.81 23.36
CA SER A 259 15.42 -16.69 22.00
C SER A 259 15.37 -17.99 21.19
N MET A 260 15.34 -19.16 21.83
CA MET A 260 15.31 -20.45 21.13
C MET A 260 14.13 -20.64 20.18
N PRO A 261 12.87 -20.29 20.52
CA PRO A 261 11.78 -20.33 19.54
C PRO A 261 11.94 -19.30 18.40
N CYS A 262 12.71 -18.21 18.58
CA CYS A 262 13.00 -17.24 17.52
C CYS A 262 14.10 -17.71 16.54
N ILE A 263 14.94 -18.67 16.91
CA ILE A 263 16.05 -19.16 16.07
C ILE A 263 15.56 -20.02 14.88
N PHE A 264 14.29 -20.43 14.85
CA PHE A 264 13.71 -21.26 13.79
C PHE A 264 13.21 -20.50 12.54
N LEU A 265 13.47 -19.19 12.45
CA LEU A 265 12.99 -18.33 11.36
C LEU A 265 14.06 -18.00 10.29
N LEU A 266 15.14 -18.80 10.18
CA LEU A 266 16.14 -18.72 9.12
C LEU A 266 16.16 -19.97 8.26
#